data_AF-U1Q893-F1
#
_entry.id   AF-U1Q893-F1
#
_cell.length_a   1.000
_cell.length_b   1.000
_cell.length_c   1.000
_cell.angle_alpha   90.00
_cell.angle_beta   90.00
_cell.angle_gamma   90.00
#
_symmetry.space_group_name_H-M   'P 1'
#
loop_
_entity.id
_entity.type
_entity.pdbx_description
1 polymer ?
#
loop_
_entity_poly.entity_id
_entity_poly.type
_entity_poly.pdbx_seq_one_letter_code
_entity_poly.pdbx_strand_id
1 'polypeptide(L)'
;MSETYTASVVGGTGFTGGELLRLLAGHPNFEIKQATSRSKANKTVGYSHPNLRELDLRFSSPDELESVDVLFAATPHGVSMEQIDEFYEHADTVVDLSADFRLNTAEQYEEWYDGHSAPEYLDKSVYALPELTREELPGSDLIASGGCNAASTILGLKPLFDADILSGDEQIVADVKVGSSEGGAGGGDASSHPERSGVVRPYAPTGHRHEAEIEQFLGVSLSFTVHAVDMTRGSSATCHVFPGEPVSKGDLWSAYRESYEEEPFVRLVAGGGGVYRYPEPKAVAGTNMAEVGFELDPGNKRLVAFSAIDNMMKGSAGQAIHGTNIALGLDETAGLDFQGFTRSARRNTEWLHMTEHDSQTHARRRQHHTADHPQTHADIQQRRLRADGGQPPVVVKIGGANAVDPEGAVDDIAALVESGREVVVVHGGSTAVDDTLERMDIEPTYVETPGGVTGRFTDAETMEVFAMVMAGKLNTELTTLFRNAGVDALGLSGVDGGLLTGPRKSAVRVLEDGKKKIKRGDHSGKITDVNSDLLASVLDDGYTPVVSVPMLGEDDDEVLPVNADADRSAAAVAGALGAELVVLTDVEGIYADPDDPNTLIDSAATPEELESVKDAAEGFMRRK
;
A
#
# COMPACT_ATOMS: atom_id res chain seq x y z
N MET A 1 -33.88 -2.99 24.45
CA MET A 1 -33.63 -2.10 23.31
C MET A 1 -32.38 -1.34 23.70
N SER A 2 -31.33 -1.39 22.90
CA SER A 2 -30.15 -0.56 23.17
C SER A 2 -30.60 0.91 23.16
N GLU A 3 -30.13 1.69 24.12
CA GLU A 3 -30.38 3.12 24.18
C GLU A 3 -29.81 3.77 22.92
N THR A 4 -30.58 4.65 22.28
CA THR A 4 -30.18 5.38 21.07
C THR A 4 -30.16 6.86 21.39
N TYR A 5 -28.99 7.47 21.23
CA TYR A 5 -28.75 8.89 21.44
C TYR A 5 -28.84 9.63 20.11
N THR A 6 -29.42 10.82 20.14
CA THR A 6 -29.45 11.75 19.03
C THR A 6 -28.17 12.57 19.00
N ALA A 7 -27.59 12.74 17.82
CA ALA A 7 -26.31 13.43 17.66
C ALA A 7 -26.35 14.51 16.57
N SER A 8 -25.67 15.62 16.82
CA SER A 8 -25.42 16.67 15.83
C SER A 8 -23.91 16.92 15.67
N VAL A 9 -23.48 17.19 14.43
CA VAL A 9 -22.07 17.52 14.13
C VAL A 9 -21.96 18.97 13.63
N VAL A 10 -21.35 19.84 14.43
CA VAL A 10 -21.02 21.21 14.04
C VAL A 10 -19.70 21.20 13.27
N GLY A 11 -19.67 21.87 12.10
CA GLY A 11 -18.47 21.88 11.25
C GLY A 11 -18.29 20.61 10.42
N GLY A 12 -19.38 19.96 10.03
CA GLY A 12 -19.39 18.65 9.35
C GLY A 12 -18.66 18.59 8.01
N THR A 13 -18.26 19.72 7.40
CA THR A 13 -17.51 19.74 6.13
C THR A 13 -16.01 19.54 6.25
N GLY A 14 -15.43 19.71 7.44
CA GLY A 14 -14.01 19.47 7.67
C GLY A 14 -13.66 17.97 7.61
N PHE A 15 -12.38 17.63 7.59
CA PHE A 15 -11.95 16.23 7.60
C PHE A 15 -12.42 15.50 8.87
N THR A 16 -12.27 16.12 10.05
CA THR A 16 -12.67 15.50 11.32
C THR A 16 -14.19 15.42 11.44
N GLY A 17 -14.91 16.47 11.06
CA GLY A 17 -16.38 16.44 11.01
C GLY A 17 -16.91 15.37 10.05
N GLY A 18 -16.27 15.17 8.90
CA GLY A 18 -16.60 14.09 7.98
C GLY A 18 -16.31 12.70 8.54
N GLU A 19 -15.20 12.54 9.26
CA GLU A 19 -14.85 11.29 9.91
C GLU A 19 -15.85 10.95 11.03
N LEU A 20 -16.27 11.93 11.85
CA LEU A 20 -17.33 11.77 12.84
C LEU A 20 -18.64 11.34 12.19
N LEU A 21 -19.07 12.00 11.11
CA LEU A 21 -20.28 11.60 10.38
C LEU A 21 -20.18 10.16 9.85
N ARG A 22 -19.00 9.72 9.41
CA ARG A 22 -18.77 8.33 9.00
C ARG A 22 -18.92 7.36 10.16
N LEU A 23 -18.37 7.68 11.33
CA LEU A 23 -18.44 6.84 12.53
C LEU A 23 -19.88 6.76 13.06
N LEU A 24 -20.53 7.91 13.26
CA LEU A 24 -21.90 8.01 13.76
C LEU A 24 -22.89 7.29 12.84
N ALA A 25 -22.71 7.39 11.52
CA ALA A 25 -23.60 6.72 10.56
C ALA A 25 -23.54 5.18 10.65
N GLY A 26 -22.44 4.63 11.17
CA GLY A 26 -22.27 3.19 11.42
C GLY A 26 -22.42 2.78 12.88
N HIS A 27 -22.68 3.73 13.79
CA HIS A 27 -22.68 3.45 15.22
C HIS A 27 -24.03 2.87 15.68
N PRO A 28 -24.06 1.76 16.46
CA PRO A 28 -25.30 1.09 16.84
C PRO A 28 -26.19 1.90 17.81
N ASN A 29 -25.62 2.88 18.50
CA ASN A 29 -26.30 3.68 19.53
C ASN A 29 -26.52 5.15 19.18
N PHE A 30 -26.20 5.60 17.96
CA PHE A 30 -26.39 7.00 17.58
C PHE A 30 -27.32 7.16 16.38
N GLU A 31 -28.14 8.20 16.41
CA GLU A 31 -28.92 8.69 15.27
C GLU A 31 -28.48 10.12 14.95
N ILE A 32 -27.96 10.35 13.73
CA ILE A 32 -27.55 11.69 13.30
C ILE A 32 -28.78 12.53 12.98
N LYS A 33 -28.98 13.63 13.72
CA LYS A 33 -30.05 14.60 13.47
C LYS A 33 -29.59 15.71 12.54
N GLN A 34 -28.44 16.29 12.79
CA GLN A 34 -27.94 17.41 12.00
C GLN A 34 -26.43 17.34 11.75
N ALA A 35 -26.02 17.92 10.62
CA ALA A 35 -24.63 18.26 10.34
C ALA A 35 -24.62 19.71 9.86
N THR A 36 -23.81 20.58 10.43
CA THR A 36 -23.85 22.01 10.08
C THR A 36 -22.69 22.44 9.20
N SER A 37 -22.95 23.40 8.31
CA SER A 37 -21.91 24.10 7.54
C SER A 37 -22.40 25.43 6.99
N ARG A 38 -21.71 26.52 7.34
CA ARG A 38 -22.00 27.86 6.79
C ARG A 38 -21.79 27.92 5.27
N SER A 39 -20.76 27.25 4.75
CA SER A 39 -20.35 27.37 3.34
C SER A 39 -21.04 26.36 2.41
N LYS A 40 -21.66 25.29 2.96
CA LYS A 40 -22.29 24.20 2.20
C LYS A 40 -23.73 23.92 2.59
N ALA A 41 -24.42 24.87 3.22
CA ALA A 41 -25.84 24.74 3.56
C ALA A 41 -26.69 24.21 2.39
N ASN A 42 -27.63 23.31 2.69
CA ASN A 42 -28.49 22.56 1.77
C ASN A 42 -27.80 21.58 0.81
N LYS A 43 -26.47 21.47 0.81
CA LYS A 43 -25.77 20.39 0.08
C LYS A 43 -25.87 19.09 0.87
N THR A 44 -25.89 17.96 0.16
CA THR A 44 -25.84 16.64 0.81
C THR A 44 -24.48 16.43 1.47
N VAL A 45 -24.42 15.64 2.54
CA VAL A 45 -23.13 15.26 3.16
C VAL A 45 -22.21 14.60 2.13
N GLY A 46 -22.77 13.73 1.27
CA GLY A 46 -22.09 13.10 0.14
C GLY A 46 -21.43 14.05 -0.87
N TYR A 47 -21.82 15.33 -0.90
CA TYR A 47 -21.18 16.35 -1.73
C TYR A 47 -19.76 16.67 -1.26
N SER A 48 -19.54 16.76 0.06
CA SER A 48 -18.22 17.02 0.65
C SER A 48 -17.49 15.72 0.95
N HIS A 49 -18.22 14.68 1.36
CA HIS A 49 -17.67 13.39 1.80
C HIS A 49 -18.20 12.28 0.89
N PRO A 50 -17.55 11.98 -0.26
CA PRO A 50 -18.10 11.08 -1.28
C PRO A 50 -18.27 9.63 -0.81
N ASN A 51 -17.59 9.22 0.25
CA ASN A 51 -17.80 7.94 0.94
C ASN A 51 -19.13 7.85 1.70
N LEU A 52 -19.83 8.98 1.91
CA LEU A 52 -21.12 9.08 2.60
C LEU A 52 -22.27 9.46 1.66
N ARG A 53 -22.20 9.10 0.37
CA ARG A 53 -23.25 9.42 -0.62
C ARG A 53 -24.61 8.82 -0.29
N GLU A 54 -24.62 7.67 0.38
CA GLU A 54 -25.85 6.97 0.78
C GLU A 54 -26.44 7.53 2.09
N LEU A 55 -25.73 8.43 2.79
CA LEU A 55 -26.26 9.11 3.96
C LEU A 55 -27.20 10.22 3.50
N ASP A 56 -28.51 10.01 3.68
CA ASP A 56 -29.57 10.97 3.32
C ASP A 56 -29.65 12.12 4.35
N LEU A 57 -28.56 12.89 4.43
CA LEU A 57 -28.42 14.05 5.30
C LEU A 57 -27.89 15.24 4.50
N ARG A 58 -28.37 16.44 4.83
CA ARG A 58 -27.92 17.71 4.24
C ARG A 58 -27.34 18.60 5.32
N PHE A 59 -26.40 19.44 4.91
CA PHE A 59 -25.85 20.44 5.81
C PHE A 59 -26.89 21.53 6.12
N SER A 60 -27.09 21.85 7.40
CA SER A 60 -27.89 22.99 7.88
C SER A 60 -27.01 24.18 8.28
N SER A 61 -27.62 25.33 8.58
CA SER A 61 -26.88 26.45 9.18
C SER A 61 -26.50 26.09 10.63
N PRO A 62 -25.31 26.48 11.12
CA PRO A 62 -25.01 26.42 12.55
C PRO A 62 -25.92 27.29 13.42
N ASP A 63 -26.64 28.25 12.85
CA ASP A 63 -27.58 29.10 13.61
C ASP A 63 -28.96 28.43 13.78
N GLU A 64 -29.13 27.20 13.29
CA GLU A 64 -30.38 26.43 13.28
C GLU A 64 -30.21 25.09 14.02
N LEU A 65 -29.47 25.10 15.14
CA LEU A 65 -29.25 23.90 15.95
C LEU A 65 -30.55 23.39 16.57
N GLU A 66 -30.78 22.09 16.43
CA GLU A 66 -31.84 21.35 17.13
C GLU A 66 -31.29 20.77 18.43
N SER A 67 -32.15 20.64 19.44
CA SER A 67 -31.79 19.96 20.69
C SER A 67 -31.54 18.47 20.44
N VAL A 68 -30.38 17.98 20.89
CA VAL A 68 -29.93 16.60 20.77
C VAL A 68 -29.33 16.13 22.09
N ASP A 69 -29.09 14.83 22.23
CA ASP A 69 -28.43 14.31 23.43
C ASP A 69 -26.92 14.65 23.40
N VAL A 70 -26.29 14.55 22.22
CA VAL A 70 -24.84 14.81 22.05
C VAL A 70 -24.54 15.74 20.88
N LEU A 71 -23.77 16.79 21.12
CA LEU A 71 -23.25 17.69 20.08
C LEU A 71 -21.74 17.54 19.94
N PHE A 72 -21.29 17.18 18.73
CA PHE A 72 -19.87 17.13 18.39
C PHE A 72 -19.45 18.41 17.66
N ALA A 73 -18.54 19.18 18.24
CA ALA A 73 -17.97 20.39 17.65
C ALA A 73 -16.65 20.10 16.95
N ALA A 74 -16.69 19.98 15.61
CA ALA A 74 -15.52 19.84 14.74
C ALA A 74 -15.15 21.19 14.10
N THR A 75 -15.02 22.21 14.95
CA THR A 75 -14.77 23.60 14.56
C THR A 75 -13.28 23.98 14.66
N PRO A 76 -12.85 25.05 13.96
CA PRO A 76 -11.53 25.64 14.20
C PRO A 76 -11.35 26.05 15.66
N HIS A 77 -10.11 26.06 16.12
CA HIS A 77 -9.74 26.60 17.43
C HIS A 77 -10.28 28.02 17.63
N GLY A 78 -10.79 28.28 18.84
CA GLY A 78 -11.40 29.51 19.32
C GLY A 78 -12.91 29.56 19.15
N VAL A 79 -13.47 28.77 18.22
CA VAL A 79 -14.90 28.81 17.90
C VAL A 79 -15.74 28.11 18.96
N SER A 80 -15.23 27.02 19.54
CA SER A 80 -15.97 26.24 20.54
C SER A 80 -16.06 26.99 21.86
N MET A 81 -14.95 27.61 22.31
CA MET A 81 -14.96 28.43 23.52
C MET A 81 -15.85 29.68 23.43
N GLU A 82 -16.09 30.22 22.23
CA GLU A 82 -17.02 31.33 22.02
C GLU A 82 -18.49 30.92 22.01
N GLN A 83 -18.80 29.66 21.70
CA GLN A 83 -20.17 29.15 21.51
C GLN A 83 -20.59 28.12 22.57
N ILE A 84 -19.75 27.84 23.57
CA ILE A 84 -20.00 26.75 24.51
C ILE A 84 -21.34 26.88 25.27
N ASP A 85 -21.71 28.10 25.66
CA ASP A 85 -23.00 28.36 26.30
C ASP A 85 -24.17 28.01 25.38
N GLU A 86 -24.11 28.40 24.10
CA GLU A 86 -25.12 28.07 23.09
C GLU A 86 -25.18 26.56 22.83
N PHE A 87 -24.03 25.88 22.78
CA PHE A 87 -24.00 24.43 22.60
C PHE A 87 -24.70 23.71 23.76
N TYR A 88 -24.56 24.18 25.00
CA TYR A 88 -25.30 23.64 26.15
C TYR A 88 -26.80 23.94 26.14
N GLU A 89 -27.27 24.95 25.40
CA GLU A 89 -28.71 25.14 25.18
C GLU A 89 -29.31 24.06 24.25
N HIS A 90 -28.45 23.39 23.46
CA HIS A 90 -28.84 22.44 22.44
C HIS A 90 -28.37 21.00 22.70
N ALA A 91 -27.54 20.73 23.70
CA ALA A 91 -27.10 19.38 24.01
C ALA A 91 -26.84 19.15 25.50
N ASP A 92 -27.13 17.93 25.95
CA ASP A 92 -26.79 17.47 27.30
C ASP A 92 -25.27 17.22 27.40
N THR A 93 -24.66 16.65 26.36
CA THR A 93 -23.21 16.44 26.27
C THR A 93 -22.60 17.16 25.07
N VAL A 94 -21.56 17.94 25.30
CA VAL A 94 -20.78 18.61 24.25
C VAL A 94 -19.41 17.95 24.12
N VAL A 95 -19.05 17.58 22.89
CA VAL A 95 -17.77 16.96 22.56
C VAL A 95 -17.00 17.90 21.64
N ASP A 96 -15.99 18.58 22.15
CA ASP A 96 -15.13 19.50 21.40
C ASP A 96 -13.94 18.75 20.79
N LEU A 97 -13.74 18.88 19.48
CA LEU A 97 -12.58 18.31 18.79
C LEU A 97 -11.50 19.35 18.49
N SER A 98 -11.77 20.62 18.82
CA SER A 98 -10.79 21.69 18.76
C SER A 98 -9.79 21.59 19.93
N ALA A 99 -8.95 22.62 20.09
CA ALA A 99 -8.02 22.70 21.22
C ALA A 99 -8.60 23.45 22.43
N ASP A 100 -9.84 23.92 22.34
CA ASP A 100 -10.38 24.95 23.22
C ASP A 100 -10.55 24.46 24.66
N PHE A 101 -10.80 23.17 24.89
CA PHE A 101 -11.01 22.63 26.25
C PHE A 101 -10.05 21.50 26.64
N ARG A 102 -8.86 21.43 26.01
CA ARG A 102 -7.86 20.37 26.25
C ARG A 102 -6.94 20.62 27.45
N LEU A 103 -6.64 21.89 27.74
CA LEU A 103 -5.71 22.26 28.81
C LEU A 103 -6.47 22.63 30.08
N ASN A 104 -5.88 22.32 31.22
CA ASN A 104 -6.57 22.42 32.49
C ASN A 104 -6.65 23.86 33.03
N THR A 105 -5.77 24.76 32.58
CA THR A 105 -5.72 26.13 33.12
C THR A 105 -5.67 27.21 32.06
N ALA A 106 -6.23 28.37 32.40
CA ALA A 106 -6.22 29.55 31.54
C ALA A 106 -4.79 30.05 31.27
N GLU A 107 -3.87 29.91 32.22
CA GLU A 107 -2.47 30.29 32.06
C GLU A 107 -1.77 29.49 30.96
N GLN A 108 -2.09 28.19 30.83
CA GLN A 108 -1.55 27.38 29.73
C GLN A 108 -2.07 27.88 28.37
N TYR A 109 -3.34 28.33 28.30
CA TYR A 109 -3.87 28.96 27.10
C TYR A 109 -3.25 30.34 26.80
N GLU A 110 -2.90 31.12 27.81
CA GLU A 110 -2.18 32.39 27.61
C GLU A 110 -0.75 32.16 27.08
N GLU A 111 -0.12 31.06 27.47
CA GLU A 111 1.23 30.71 27.04
C GLU A 111 1.27 30.12 25.61
N TRP A 112 0.39 29.15 25.32
CA TRP A 112 0.45 28.34 24.10
C TRP A 112 -0.52 28.76 23.00
N TYR A 113 -1.52 29.56 23.36
CA TYR A 113 -2.59 30.04 22.48
C TYR A 113 -2.82 31.55 22.69
N ASP A 114 -3.87 32.09 22.10
CA ASP A 114 -4.23 33.51 22.20
C ASP A 114 -5.16 33.79 23.41
N GLY A 115 -5.00 33.01 24.50
CA GLY A 115 -5.88 33.04 25.68
C GLY A 115 -7.13 32.18 25.55
N HIS A 116 -8.00 32.21 26.57
CA HIS A 116 -9.24 31.43 26.63
C HIS A 116 -10.45 32.30 27.02
N SER A 117 -11.53 32.26 26.24
CA SER A 117 -12.70 33.13 26.45
C SER A 117 -13.73 32.60 27.45
N ALA A 118 -13.68 31.31 27.78
CA ALA A 118 -14.62 30.65 28.69
C ALA A 118 -13.92 29.80 29.77
N PRO A 119 -12.95 30.36 30.53
CA PRO A 119 -12.09 29.61 31.45
C PRO A 119 -12.85 28.85 32.55
N GLU A 120 -14.08 29.25 32.88
CA GLU A 120 -14.97 28.60 33.84
C GLU A 120 -15.43 27.19 33.43
N TYR A 121 -15.19 26.79 32.18
CA TYR A 121 -15.50 25.46 31.66
C TYR A 121 -14.30 24.51 31.64
N LEU A 122 -13.07 25.01 31.85
CA LEU A 122 -11.86 24.17 31.78
C LEU A 122 -11.91 23.04 32.82
N ASP A 123 -12.31 23.35 34.06
CA ASP A 123 -12.45 22.36 35.15
C ASP A 123 -13.56 21.32 34.92
N LYS A 124 -14.45 21.54 33.94
CA LYS A 124 -15.54 20.62 33.60
C LYS A 124 -15.18 19.69 32.44
N SER A 125 -14.19 20.06 31.65
CA SER A 125 -13.79 19.33 30.47
C SER A 125 -13.00 18.09 30.86
N VAL A 126 -13.38 16.94 30.29
CA VAL A 126 -12.61 15.70 30.41
C VAL A 126 -11.93 15.40 29.08
N TYR A 127 -10.62 15.23 29.12
CA TYR A 127 -9.82 14.92 27.93
C TYR A 127 -10.13 13.49 27.45
N ALA A 128 -10.41 13.30 26.16
CA ALA A 128 -10.99 12.07 25.62
C ALA A 128 -9.97 10.96 25.30
N LEU A 129 -8.94 10.77 26.12
CA LEU A 129 -7.95 9.70 25.94
C LEU A 129 -8.08 8.68 27.07
N PRO A 130 -8.97 7.66 26.93
CA PRO A 130 -9.33 6.77 28.05
C PRO A 130 -8.15 6.05 28.69
N GLU A 131 -7.10 5.75 27.93
CA GLU A 131 -5.86 5.20 28.48
C GLU A 131 -5.27 6.03 29.63
N LEU A 132 -5.64 7.32 29.74
CA LEU A 132 -5.23 8.22 30.82
C LEU A 132 -6.38 8.66 31.73
N THR A 133 -7.56 8.88 31.18
CA THR A 133 -8.66 9.62 31.83
C THR A 133 -9.96 8.81 31.92
N ARG A 134 -9.91 7.49 31.72
CA ARG A 134 -11.09 6.59 31.75
C ARG A 134 -11.96 6.78 32.97
N GLU A 135 -11.38 7.00 34.14
CA GLU A 135 -12.13 7.14 35.40
C GLU A 135 -12.92 8.46 35.50
N GLU A 136 -12.54 9.47 34.73
CA GLU A 136 -13.14 10.82 34.74
C GLU A 136 -14.30 10.95 33.74
N LEU A 137 -14.32 10.11 32.70
CA LEU A 137 -15.29 10.18 31.61
C LEU A 137 -16.74 9.85 32.01
N PRO A 138 -17.05 8.84 32.86
CA PRO A 138 -18.44 8.47 33.14
C PRO A 138 -19.29 9.64 33.65
N GLY A 139 -20.30 10.02 32.88
CA GLY A 139 -21.18 11.15 33.20
C GLY A 139 -20.60 12.54 32.94
N SER A 140 -19.51 12.66 32.19
CA SER A 140 -18.96 13.97 31.79
C SER A 140 -19.81 14.62 30.68
N ASP A 141 -20.18 15.88 30.88
CA ASP A 141 -21.00 16.66 29.94
C ASP A 141 -20.18 17.57 29.00
N LEU A 142 -18.86 17.69 29.24
CA LEU A 142 -17.89 18.33 28.35
C LEU A 142 -16.71 17.40 28.11
N ILE A 143 -16.50 17.02 26.86
CA ILE A 143 -15.44 16.09 26.47
C ILE A 143 -14.55 16.79 25.44
N ALA A 144 -13.24 16.86 25.68
CA ALA A 144 -12.29 17.43 24.74
C ALA A 144 -11.48 16.31 24.05
N SER A 145 -11.66 16.13 22.75
CA SER A 145 -10.76 15.27 21.98
C SER A 145 -9.38 15.90 21.92
N GLY A 146 -8.39 15.11 22.30
CA GLY A 146 -6.99 15.47 22.29
C GLY A 146 -6.39 15.71 20.92
N GLY A 147 -5.20 16.30 20.91
CA GLY A 147 -4.39 16.49 19.72
C GLY A 147 -3.75 15.19 19.25
N CYS A 148 -3.79 14.91 17.94
CA CYS A 148 -3.22 13.69 17.37
C CYS A 148 -1.72 13.49 17.69
N ASN A 149 -0.89 14.54 17.60
CA ASN A 149 0.55 14.42 17.90
C ASN A 149 0.83 14.37 19.41
N ALA A 150 -0.03 14.99 20.24
CA ALA A 150 0.03 14.82 21.68
C ALA A 150 -0.28 13.36 22.05
N ALA A 151 -1.40 12.83 21.55
CA ALA A 151 -1.84 11.46 21.81
C ALA A 151 -0.78 10.43 21.41
N SER A 152 -0.18 10.52 20.22
CA SER A 152 0.86 9.56 19.80
C SER A 152 2.12 9.66 20.68
N THR A 153 2.57 10.86 21.02
CA THR A 153 3.75 11.02 21.90
C THR A 153 3.49 10.56 23.33
N ILE A 154 2.35 10.94 23.90
CA ILE A 154 1.93 10.56 25.25
C ILE A 154 1.80 9.04 25.36
N LEU A 155 1.07 8.39 24.44
CA LEU A 155 0.89 6.93 24.46
C LEU A 155 2.23 6.18 24.38
N GLY A 156 3.19 6.72 23.62
CA GLY A 156 4.53 6.17 23.51
C GLY A 156 5.38 6.32 24.78
N LEU A 157 5.21 7.42 25.54
CA LEU A 157 6.11 7.75 26.66
C LEU A 157 5.53 7.45 28.04
N LYS A 158 4.21 7.58 28.23
CA LYS A 158 3.53 7.49 29.53
C LYS A 158 3.88 6.23 30.33
N PRO A 159 3.95 5.02 29.75
CA PRO A 159 4.30 3.82 30.52
C PRO A 159 5.66 3.91 31.21
N LEU A 160 6.59 4.67 30.65
CA LEU A 160 7.93 4.86 31.22
C LEU A 160 7.91 5.75 32.46
N PHE A 161 6.99 6.72 32.51
CA PHE A 161 6.79 7.55 33.70
C PHE A 161 6.02 6.78 34.78
N ASP A 162 4.97 6.04 34.39
CA ASP A 162 4.15 5.28 35.34
C ASP A 162 4.93 4.17 36.04
N ALA A 163 5.92 3.60 35.37
CA ALA A 163 6.81 2.59 35.92
C ALA A 163 8.07 3.16 36.60
N ASP A 164 8.13 4.48 36.82
CA ASP A 164 9.29 5.18 37.40
C ASP A 164 10.63 4.92 36.64
N ILE A 165 10.56 4.59 35.36
CA ILE A 165 11.74 4.40 34.49
C ILE A 165 12.33 5.76 34.11
N LEU A 166 11.48 6.77 33.97
CA LEU A 166 11.85 8.17 33.78
C LEU A 166 11.41 8.98 34.99
N SER A 167 12.31 9.80 35.53
CA SER A 167 11.99 10.72 36.63
C SER A 167 11.58 12.10 36.16
N GLY A 168 11.79 12.40 34.88
CA GLY A 168 11.47 13.67 34.24
C GLY A 168 12.62 14.67 34.19
N ASP A 169 13.78 14.31 34.72
CA ASP A 169 15.03 15.07 34.56
C ASP A 169 15.77 14.70 33.26
N GLU A 170 15.34 13.63 32.59
CA GLU A 170 15.96 13.14 31.36
C GLU A 170 15.73 14.07 30.17
N GLN A 171 16.71 14.13 29.29
CA GLN A 171 16.51 14.75 27.98
C GLN A 171 15.59 13.86 27.12
N ILE A 172 14.48 14.43 26.68
CA ILE A 172 13.50 13.78 25.79
C ILE A 172 13.44 14.56 24.47
N VAL A 173 13.61 13.84 23.36
CA VAL A 173 13.47 14.39 22.00
C VAL A 173 12.43 13.58 21.25
N ALA A 174 11.29 14.19 20.93
CA ALA A 174 10.21 13.59 20.17
C ALA A 174 10.18 14.16 18.75
N ASP A 175 10.35 13.28 17.76
CA ASP A 175 10.21 13.60 16.34
C ASP A 175 8.98 12.87 15.78
N VAL A 176 7.97 13.65 15.40
CA VAL A 176 6.66 13.16 14.96
C VAL A 176 6.50 13.35 13.46
N LYS A 177 6.19 12.28 12.73
CA LYS A 177 5.95 12.30 11.28
C LYS A 177 4.45 12.21 11.03
N VAL A 178 3.91 13.15 10.27
CA VAL A 178 2.46 13.37 10.17
C VAL A 178 1.95 13.43 8.73
N GLY A 179 0.70 13.00 8.57
CA GLY A 179 -0.01 13.03 7.30
C GLY A 179 -0.57 14.41 6.95
N SER A 180 -0.83 14.67 5.67
CA SER A 180 -1.37 15.95 5.19
C SER A 180 -2.76 16.29 5.72
N SER A 181 -3.55 15.30 6.17
CA SER A 181 -4.89 15.52 6.72
C SER A 181 -4.88 16.29 8.05
N GLU A 182 -3.78 16.32 8.80
CA GLU A 182 -3.65 17.16 10.01
C GLU A 182 -3.73 18.66 9.70
N GLY A 183 -3.40 19.08 8.47
CA GLY A 183 -3.56 20.45 8.02
C GLY A 183 -5.02 20.87 7.76
N GLY A 184 -5.96 19.93 7.86
CA GLY A 184 -7.38 20.18 7.63
C GLY A 184 -7.75 20.43 6.16
N ALA A 185 -9.04 20.73 5.93
CA ALA A 185 -9.59 20.90 4.58
C ALA A 185 -9.40 22.30 3.99
N GLY A 186 -8.76 23.22 4.71
CA GLY A 186 -8.65 24.64 4.36
C GLY A 186 -7.72 24.96 3.19
N GLY A 187 -6.80 24.05 2.85
CA GLY A 187 -5.86 24.24 1.74
C GLY A 187 -4.75 25.27 2.05
N GLY A 188 -4.22 25.89 0.99
CA GLY A 188 -3.09 26.84 1.04
C GLY A 188 -1.98 26.47 0.05
N ASP A 189 -1.10 27.42 -0.27
CA ASP A 189 0.00 27.24 -1.24
C ASP A 189 0.84 26.00 -0.89
N ALA A 190 1.18 25.89 0.39
CA ALA A 190 1.94 24.80 0.99
C ALA A 190 1.25 23.43 0.92
N SER A 191 -0.08 23.39 0.75
CA SER A 191 -0.88 22.14 0.65
C SER A 191 -1.22 21.76 -0.79
N SER A 192 -0.88 22.59 -1.77
CA SER A 192 -1.11 22.27 -3.17
C SER A 192 -0.37 20.98 -3.53
N HIS A 193 -1.01 20.09 -4.30
CA HIS A 193 -0.43 18.77 -4.59
C HIS A 193 1.00 18.85 -5.14
N PRO A 194 1.33 19.73 -6.11
CA PRO A 194 2.71 19.85 -6.61
C PRO A 194 3.74 20.25 -5.53
N GLU A 195 3.36 21.11 -4.58
CA GLU A 195 4.24 21.54 -3.49
C GLU A 195 4.32 20.52 -2.34
N ARG A 196 3.33 19.63 -2.24
CA ARG A 196 3.15 18.72 -1.10
C ARG A 196 3.61 17.28 -1.39
N SER A 197 3.51 16.83 -2.64
CA SER A 197 3.89 15.48 -3.07
C SER A 197 5.39 15.28 -2.91
N GLY A 198 5.80 14.13 -2.38
CA GLY A 198 7.19 13.75 -2.13
C GLY A 198 7.88 14.52 -0.98
N VAL A 199 7.15 15.34 -0.23
CA VAL A 199 7.77 16.20 0.78
C VAL A 199 8.16 15.42 2.05
N VAL A 200 9.27 15.86 2.65
CA VAL A 200 9.58 15.70 4.07
C VAL A 200 9.80 17.10 4.61
N ARG A 201 8.75 17.72 5.12
CA ARG A 201 8.75 19.15 5.52
C ARG A 201 8.87 19.27 7.03
N PRO A 202 9.89 19.96 7.56
CA PRO A 202 9.90 20.42 8.94
C PRO A 202 8.76 21.43 9.11
N TYR A 203 7.63 20.99 9.66
CA TYR A 203 6.41 21.79 9.76
C TYR A 203 6.47 22.72 10.97
N ALA A 204 6.80 22.15 12.12
CA ALA A 204 7.02 22.88 13.36
C ALA A 204 8.29 22.32 14.02
N PRO A 205 9.46 22.95 13.77
CA PRO A 205 10.72 22.49 14.36
C PRO A 205 10.81 22.72 15.87
N THR A 206 10.06 23.70 16.40
CA THR A 206 9.96 24.04 17.83
C THR A 206 8.65 24.77 18.10
N GLY A 207 8.16 24.76 19.34
CA GLY A 207 7.03 25.60 19.77
C GLY A 207 5.71 25.15 19.18
N HIS A 208 5.55 23.84 18.98
CA HIS A 208 4.30 23.27 18.51
C HIS A 208 3.31 23.19 19.68
N ARG A 209 2.07 23.65 19.49
CA ARG A 209 1.07 23.79 20.57
C ARG A 209 0.75 22.49 21.34
N HIS A 210 0.82 21.34 20.66
CA HIS A 210 0.67 20.02 21.32
C HIS A 210 1.74 19.73 22.39
N GLU A 211 2.84 20.48 22.47
CA GLU A 211 3.77 20.42 23.61
C GLU A 211 3.03 20.67 24.94
N ALA A 212 2.09 21.61 24.98
CA ALA A 212 1.30 21.92 26.17
C ALA A 212 0.53 20.70 26.72
N GLU A 213 -0.11 19.93 25.82
CA GLU A 213 -0.84 18.72 26.18
C GLU A 213 0.13 17.64 26.68
N ILE A 214 1.29 17.47 26.03
CA ILE A 214 2.31 16.50 26.44
C ILE A 214 2.87 16.85 27.82
N GLU A 215 3.21 18.12 28.05
CA GLU A 215 3.73 18.61 29.33
C GLU A 215 2.71 18.43 30.45
N GLN A 216 1.43 18.70 30.18
CA GLN A 216 0.35 18.50 31.14
C GLN A 216 0.25 17.04 31.61
N PHE A 217 0.34 16.07 30.70
CA PHE A 217 0.14 14.66 31.03
C PHE A 217 1.40 13.93 31.48
N LEU A 218 2.59 14.35 31.04
CA LEU A 218 3.86 13.73 31.42
C LEU A 218 4.58 14.49 32.54
N GLY A 219 4.18 15.74 32.82
CA GLY A 219 4.80 16.59 33.84
C GLY A 219 6.21 17.08 33.49
N VAL A 220 6.61 17.00 32.21
CA VAL A 220 7.97 17.29 31.75
C VAL A 220 8.00 18.07 30.45
N SER A 221 8.93 19.02 30.34
CA SER A 221 9.23 19.67 29.07
C SER A 221 10.03 18.74 28.16
N LEU A 222 9.79 18.80 26.85
CA LEU A 222 10.50 17.98 25.87
C LEU A 222 10.91 18.78 24.63
N SER A 223 11.93 18.31 23.92
CA SER A 223 12.24 18.82 22.58
C SER A 223 11.33 18.15 21.57
N PHE A 224 10.39 18.90 20.99
CA PHE A 224 9.37 18.38 20.10
C PHE A 224 9.50 18.94 18.68
N THR A 225 9.42 18.08 17.68
CA THR A 225 9.54 18.45 16.27
C THR A 225 8.51 17.69 15.44
N VAL A 226 7.79 18.39 14.58
CA VAL A 226 6.80 17.80 13.67
C VAL A 226 7.27 17.91 12.23
N HIS A 227 7.34 16.77 11.54
CA HIS A 227 7.61 16.64 10.12
C HIS A 227 6.34 16.22 9.36
N ALA A 228 5.86 17.06 8.44
CA ALA A 228 4.84 16.65 7.49
C ALA A 228 5.48 15.81 6.38
N VAL A 229 5.09 14.55 6.23
CA VAL A 229 5.63 13.61 5.24
C VAL A 229 4.59 13.26 4.19
N ASP A 230 4.99 12.68 3.04
CA ASP A 230 4.07 12.31 1.96
C ASP A 230 3.19 11.08 2.28
N MET A 231 2.31 11.25 3.25
CA MET A 231 1.18 10.37 3.56
C MET A 231 -0.05 11.23 3.81
N THR A 232 -1.24 10.70 3.54
CA THR A 232 -2.49 11.45 3.80
C THR A 232 -2.91 11.38 5.26
N ARG A 233 -2.87 10.18 5.86
CA ARG A 233 -3.24 9.91 7.25
C ARG A 233 -2.08 9.28 8.00
N GLY A 234 -2.06 9.49 9.31
CA GLY A 234 -1.09 8.93 10.23
C GLY A 234 -0.38 9.97 11.08
N SER A 235 -0.06 9.60 12.31
CA SER A 235 0.91 10.29 13.16
C SER A 235 1.85 9.23 13.74
N SER A 236 3.16 9.41 13.58
CA SER A 236 4.19 8.49 14.06
C SER A 236 5.19 9.23 14.94
N ALA A 237 5.15 8.96 16.24
CA ALA A 237 6.08 9.51 17.20
C ALA A 237 7.30 8.60 17.34
N THR A 238 8.49 9.19 17.22
CA THR A 238 9.77 8.57 17.60
C THR A 238 10.38 9.39 18.71
N CYS A 239 10.40 8.86 19.93
CA CYS A 239 10.88 9.57 21.11
C CYS A 239 12.21 8.97 21.55
N HIS A 240 13.27 9.78 21.49
CA HIS A 240 14.58 9.46 22.01
C HIS A 240 14.68 9.94 23.45
N VAL A 241 15.01 9.01 24.35
CA VAL A 241 15.16 9.28 25.78
C VAL A 241 16.53 8.79 26.23
N PHE A 242 17.13 9.49 27.19
CA PHE A 242 18.44 9.17 27.74
C PHE A 242 18.34 8.95 29.26
N PRO A 243 17.91 7.75 29.70
CA PRO A 243 17.76 7.43 31.12
C PRO A 243 19.06 7.59 31.91
N GLY A 244 18.94 8.04 33.16
CA GLY A 244 20.09 8.18 34.07
C GLY A 244 20.75 6.84 34.42
N GLU A 245 19.96 5.76 34.44
CA GLU A 245 20.41 4.40 34.74
C GLU A 245 20.09 3.41 33.59
N PRO A 246 20.85 2.31 33.46
CA PRO A 246 20.56 1.30 32.45
C PRO A 246 19.19 0.65 32.66
N VAL A 247 18.34 0.66 31.63
CA VAL A 247 17.02 0.02 31.62
C VAL A 247 17.10 -1.33 30.93
N SER A 248 16.45 -2.36 31.46
CA SER A 248 16.39 -3.68 30.81
C SER A 248 15.17 -3.81 29.89
N LYS A 249 15.25 -4.71 28.88
CA LYS A 249 14.07 -5.03 28.05
C LYS A 249 12.91 -5.60 28.86
N GLY A 250 13.20 -6.28 29.98
CA GLY A 250 12.18 -6.85 30.87
C GLY A 250 11.36 -5.77 31.57
N ASP A 251 12.03 -4.72 32.04
CA ASP A 251 11.38 -3.58 32.69
C ASP A 251 10.46 -2.85 31.71
N LEU A 252 10.92 -2.62 30.48
CA LEU A 252 10.12 -2.01 29.41
C LEU A 252 8.89 -2.85 29.06
N TRP A 253 9.05 -4.16 28.85
CA TRP A 253 7.89 -5.03 28.58
C TRP A 253 6.88 -5.05 29.73
N SER A 254 7.36 -4.93 30.97
CA SER A 254 6.48 -4.88 32.14
C SER A 254 5.72 -3.56 32.18
N ALA A 255 6.42 -2.43 32.05
CA ALA A 255 5.83 -1.09 32.03
C ALA A 255 4.70 -0.94 30.99
N TYR A 256 4.96 -1.33 29.74
CA TYR A 256 3.96 -1.21 28.67
C TYR A 256 2.79 -2.20 28.82
N ARG A 257 3.01 -3.40 29.37
CA ARG A 257 1.90 -4.34 29.62
C ARG A 257 1.03 -3.89 30.77
N GLU A 258 1.65 -3.47 31.87
CA GLU A 258 0.91 -2.94 33.02
C GLU A 258 0.04 -1.74 32.65
N SER A 259 0.51 -0.91 31.70
CA SER A 259 -0.26 0.24 31.21
C SER A 259 -1.38 -0.14 30.23
N TYR A 260 -1.15 -1.10 29.32
CA TYR A 260 -1.98 -1.24 28.11
C TYR A 260 -2.50 -2.65 27.81
N GLU A 261 -2.23 -3.66 28.63
CA GLU A 261 -2.66 -5.04 28.36
C GLU A 261 -4.19 -5.18 28.30
N GLU A 262 -4.92 -4.38 29.08
CA GLU A 262 -6.39 -4.38 29.12
C GLU A 262 -7.03 -3.32 28.19
N GLU A 263 -6.24 -2.48 27.53
CA GLU A 263 -6.74 -1.41 26.68
C GLU A 263 -7.14 -1.94 25.29
N PRO A 264 -8.41 -1.80 24.85
CA PRO A 264 -8.89 -2.44 23.63
C PRO A 264 -8.28 -1.85 22.35
N PHE A 265 -7.78 -0.62 22.44
CA PHE A 265 -7.28 0.15 21.32
C PHE A 265 -5.77 0.36 21.34
N VAL A 266 -5.02 -0.36 22.17
CA VAL A 266 -3.55 -0.29 22.19
C VAL A 266 -2.93 -1.65 21.87
N ARG A 267 -1.95 -1.66 20.95
CA ARG A 267 -1.17 -2.84 20.59
C ARG A 267 0.30 -2.63 20.88
N LEU A 268 0.91 -3.60 21.55
CA LEU A 268 2.34 -3.61 21.82
C LEU A 268 3.11 -4.22 20.63
N VAL A 269 3.97 -3.43 19.99
CA VAL A 269 4.79 -3.82 18.83
C VAL A 269 6.23 -3.38 19.08
N ALA A 270 7.08 -4.29 19.58
CA ALA A 270 8.47 -4.00 19.88
C ALA A 270 9.40 -5.11 19.38
N GLY A 271 10.00 -4.88 18.22
CA GLY A 271 10.92 -5.83 17.57
C GLY A 271 10.21 -6.99 16.87
N GLY A 272 11.00 -7.91 16.30
CA GLY A 272 10.49 -9.10 15.60
C GLY A 272 11.26 -9.42 14.30
N GLY A 273 11.03 -10.61 13.74
CA GLY A 273 11.69 -11.05 12.50
C GLY A 273 10.99 -10.59 11.20
N GLY A 274 9.70 -10.22 11.28
CA GLY A 274 8.85 -9.88 10.13
C GLY A 274 9.10 -8.49 9.54
N VAL A 275 8.20 -8.03 8.68
CA VAL A 275 8.29 -6.70 8.02
C VAL A 275 7.86 -5.58 8.97
N TYR A 276 6.73 -5.73 9.65
CA TYR A 276 6.19 -4.76 10.60
C TYR A 276 6.77 -5.02 12.00
N ARG A 277 7.96 -4.48 12.27
CA ARG A 277 8.72 -4.73 13.52
C ARG A 277 8.48 -3.69 14.61
N TYR A 278 8.05 -2.51 14.23
CA TYR A 278 7.80 -1.36 15.10
C TYR A 278 6.52 -0.65 14.65
N PRO A 279 5.92 0.19 15.50
CA PRO A 279 4.71 0.93 15.16
C PRO A 279 4.90 1.75 13.89
N GLU A 280 3.99 1.62 12.94
CA GLU A 280 3.95 2.45 11.74
C GLU A 280 2.50 2.84 11.35
N PRO A 281 2.25 4.08 10.91
CA PRO A 281 0.87 4.55 10.69
C PRO A 281 0.07 3.74 9.68
N LYS A 282 0.75 3.11 8.73
CA LYS A 282 0.11 2.27 7.71
C LYS A 282 -0.67 1.09 8.31
N ALA A 283 -0.18 0.52 9.41
CA ALA A 283 -0.80 -0.65 10.06
C ALA A 283 -2.08 -0.30 10.84
N VAL A 284 -2.28 0.97 11.16
CA VAL A 284 -3.40 1.49 11.98
C VAL A 284 -4.32 2.43 11.20
N ALA A 285 -4.03 2.68 9.92
CA ALA A 285 -4.82 3.57 9.07
C ALA A 285 -6.31 3.17 9.00
N GLY A 286 -7.19 4.13 9.26
CA GLY A 286 -8.63 3.97 9.33
C GLY A 286 -9.17 3.35 10.62
N THR A 287 -8.31 2.94 11.55
CA THR A 287 -8.68 2.26 12.79
C THR A 287 -8.59 3.20 14.01
N ASN A 288 -9.26 2.85 15.10
CA ASN A 288 -9.04 3.51 16.39
C ASN A 288 -7.83 2.94 17.16
N MET A 289 -7.03 2.06 16.54
CA MET A 289 -5.88 1.46 17.22
C MET A 289 -4.70 2.44 17.32
N ALA A 290 -4.00 2.37 18.44
CA ALA A 290 -2.64 2.84 18.61
C ALA A 290 -1.69 1.64 18.67
N GLU A 291 -0.56 1.73 17.97
CA GLU A 291 0.57 0.84 18.20
C GLU A 291 1.63 1.57 19.00
N VAL A 292 2.19 0.91 20.02
CA VAL A 292 3.27 1.44 20.85
C VAL A 292 4.39 0.42 20.96
N GLY A 293 5.62 0.90 21.12
CA GLY A 293 6.78 0.02 21.14
C GLY A 293 8.04 0.72 21.62
N PHE A 294 9.12 -0.04 21.70
CA PHE A 294 10.40 0.48 22.14
C PHE A 294 11.58 -0.30 21.55
N GLU A 295 12.76 0.30 21.57
CA GLU A 295 14.04 -0.37 21.33
C GLU A 295 15.13 0.22 22.22
N LEU A 296 16.03 -0.64 22.72
CA LEU A 296 17.17 -0.22 23.52
C LEU A 296 18.41 -0.05 22.64
N ASP A 297 19.14 1.03 22.89
CA ASP A 297 20.44 1.32 22.31
C ASP A 297 21.48 1.48 23.44
N PRO A 298 21.97 0.36 24.02
CA PRO A 298 22.87 0.39 25.16
C PRO A 298 24.19 1.12 24.87
N GLY A 299 24.66 1.09 23.62
CA GLY A 299 25.90 1.73 23.20
C GLY A 299 25.84 3.25 23.34
N ASN A 300 24.68 3.85 23.06
CA ASN A 300 24.44 5.29 23.21
C ASN A 300 23.71 5.65 24.51
N LYS A 301 23.47 4.68 25.40
CA LYS A 301 22.66 4.84 26.62
C LYS A 301 21.30 5.47 26.33
N ARG A 302 20.68 5.02 25.24
CA ARG A 302 19.45 5.60 24.70
C ARG A 302 18.34 4.56 24.70
N LEU A 303 17.16 5.00 25.06
CA LEU A 303 15.89 4.31 24.84
C LEU A 303 15.17 5.02 23.69
N VAL A 304 14.63 4.26 22.75
CA VAL A 304 13.76 4.80 21.70
C VAL A 304 12.36 4.25 21.93
N ALA A 305 11.40 5.13 22.24
CA ALA A 305 9.99 4.80 22.31
C ALA A 305 9.30 5.17 20.99
N PHE A 306 8.34 4.37 20.58
CA PHE A 306 7.60 4.52 19.33
C PHE A 306 6.10 4.53 19.59
N SER A 307 5.37 5.33 18.82
CA SER A 307 3.92 5.20 18.70
C SER A 307 3.46 5.50 17.29
N ALA A 308 2.40 4.83 16.84
CA ALA A 308 1.72 5.12 15.60
C ALA A 308 0.20 5.07 15.78
N ILE A 309 -0.49 6.09 15.26
CA ILE A 309 -1.95 6.19 15.25
C ILE A 309 -2.43 6.68 13.87
N ASP A 310 -3.71 6.49 13.55
CA ASP A 310 -4.38 7.32 12.55
C ASP A 310 -4.84 8.64 13.19
N ASN A 311 -4.33 9.76 12.66
CA ASN A 311 -4.55 11.10 13.20
C ASN A 311 -6.02 11.55 13.16
N MET A 312 -6.83 11.00 12.25
CA MET A 312 -8.26 11.32 12.13
C MET A 312 -9.12 10.42 13.01
N MET A 313 -8.62 9.23 13.35
CA MET A 313 -9.32 8.25 14.19
C MET A 313 -8.86 8.37 15.64
N LYS A 314 -7.91 7.54 16.08
CA LYS A 314 -7.37 7.56 17.45
C LYS A 314 -6.74 8.90 17.83
N GLY A 315 -6.38 9.72 16.85
CA GLY A 315 -5.91 11.09 17.08
C GLY A 315 -6.98 12.18 17.06
N SER A 316 -8.25 11.88 16.75
CA SER A 316 -9.32 12.89 16.68
C SER A 316 -10.73 12.28 16.76
N ALA A 317 -11.43 11.99 15.64
CA ALA A 317 -12.84 11.59 15.66
C ALA A 317 -13.10 10.24 16.36
N GLY A 318 -12.21 9.25 16.18
CA GLY A 318 -12.30 7.98 16.88
C GLY A 318 -12.07 8.12 18.39
N GLN A 319 -11.14 9.01 18.77
CA GLN A 319 -10.89 9.39 20.15
C GLN A 319 -12.13 10.03 20.79
N ALA A 320 -12.77 10.97 20.09
CA ALA A 320 -14.02 11.61 20.53
C ALA A 320 -15.15 10.59 20.77
N ILE A 321 -15.37 9.67 19.82
CA ILE A 321 -16.39 8.60 19.97
C ILE A 321 -16.04 7.68 21.14
N HIS A 322 -14.76 7.31 21.30
CA HIS A 322 -14.31 6.44 22.39
C HIS A 322 -14.61 7.06 23.76
N GLY A 323 -14.24 8.34 23.96
CA GLY A 323 -14.54 9.07 25.20
C GLY A 323 -16.05 9.21 25.43
N THR A 324 -16.81 9.52 24.39
CA THR A 324 -18.27 9.66 24.46
C THR A 324 -18.96 8.35 24.84
N ASN A 325 -18.52 7.22 24.28
CA ASN A 325 -19.07 5.90 24.62
C ASN A 325 -18.93 5.64 26.13
N ILE A 326 -17.74 5.87 26.69
CA ILE A 326 -17.50 5.68 28.13
C ILE A 326 -18.34 6.66 28.95
N ALA A 327 -18.42 7.93 28.54
CA ALA A 327 -19.19 8.94 29.25
C ALA A 327 -20.68 8.59 29.35
N LEU A 328 -21.25 8.03 28.30
CA LEU A 328 -22.65 7.58 28.25
C LEU A 328 -22.86 6.17 28.82
N GLY A 329 -21.80 5.46 29.23
CA GLY A 329 -21.88 4.08 29.72
C GLY A 329 -22.18 3.04 28.63
N LEU A 330 -21.87 3.35 27.38
CA LEU A 330 -21.92 2.44 26.24
C LEU A 330 -20.69 1.51 26.21
N ASP A 331 -20.75 0.47 25.37
CA ASP A 331 -19.57 -0.34 25.07
C ASP A 331 -18.52 0.52 24.38
N GLU A 332 -17.30 0.56 24.91
CA GLU A 332 -16.28 1.52 24.50
C GLU A 332 -15.78 1.29 23.07
N THR A 333 -15.91 0.06 22.54
CA THR A 333 -15.55 -0.25 21.16
C THR A 333 -16.66 -0.02 20.15
N ALA A 334 -17.88 0.30 20.59
CA ALA A 334 -19.03 0.48 19.71
C ALA A 334 -18.72 1.48 18.58
N GLY A 335 -18.97 1.07 17.34
CA GLY A 335 -18.72 1.88 16.13
C GLY A 335 -17.24 2.08 15.78
N LEU A 336 -16.31 1.44 16.49
CA LEU A 336 -14.86 1.60 16.34
C LEU A 336 -14.13 0.29 15.99
N ASP A 337 -14.87 -0.78 15.67
CA ASP A 337 -14.32 -2.14 15.48
C ASP A 337 -13.56 -2.37 14.16
N PHE A 338 -13.45 -1.35 13.28
CA PHE A 338 -12.78 -1.50 11.99
C PHE A 338 -11.29 -1.79 12.17
N GLN A 339 -10.83 -2.93 11.65
CA GLN A 339 -9.48 -3.48 11.88
C GLN A 339 -8.43 -3.04 10.84
N GLY A 340 -8.77 -2.13 9.94
CA GLY A 340 -7.85 -1.64 8.91
C GLY A 340 -7.82 -2.51 7.67
N PHE A 341 -6.76 -2.38 6.88
CA PHE A 341 -6.62 -3.06 5.59
C PHE A 341 -5.42 -4.02 5.57
N THR A 342 -5.60 -5.25 5.08
CA THR A 342 -4.50 -6.20 4.84
C THR A 342 -4.08 -6.18 3.36
N ARG A 343 -2.84 -5.76 3.07
CA ARG A 343 -2.18 -5.84 1.73
C ARG A 343 -3.07 -5.39 0.53
N SER A 344 -3.27 -4.07 0.35
CA SER A 344 -3.71 -3.29 -0.86
C SER A 344 -4.69 -2.19 -0.38
N ALA A 345 -4.58 -0.90 -0.74
CA ALA A 345 -4.64 -0.34 -2.10
C ALA A 345 -3.80 0.95 -2.30
N ARG A 346 -3.33 1.12 -3.54
CA ARG A 346 -2.44 2.18 -4.08
C ARG A 346 -2.80 3.63 -3.69
N ARG A 347 -1.76 4.48 -3.62
CA ARG A 347 -1.54 5.64 -4.54
C ARG A 347 -0.11 6.21 -4.39
N ASN A 348 0.69 6.15 -5.45
CA ASN A 348 1.47 7.31 -5.89
C ASN A 348 0.78 7.80 -7.16
N THR A 349 0.23 9.00 -7.10
CA THR A 349 -0.42 9.69 -8.21
C THR A 349 0.64 10.38 -9.05
N GLU A 350 0.89 9.91 -10.28
CA GLU A 350 1.41 10.78 -11.33
C GLU A 350 0.32 10.96 -12.40
N TRP A 351 -0.10 12.22 -12.49
CA TRP A 351 -0.89 12.94 -13.48
C TRP A 351 -1.30 12.21 -14.77
N LEU A 352 -2.62 12.17 -15.01
CA LEU A 352 -3.19 12.20 -16.36
C LEU A 352 -4.50 13.00 -16.37
N HIS A 353 -4.48 14.06 -17.18
CA HIS A 353 -5.63 14.85 -17.59
C HIS A 353 -6.48 14.08 -18.62
N MET A 354 -7.80 14.36 -18.64
CA MET A 354 -8.78 14.10 -19.72
C MET A 354 -9.12 12.61 -19.98
N THR A 355 -10.37 12.15 -20.13
CA THR A 355 -11.69 12.76 -20.41
C THR A 355 -12.77 11.76 -19.99
N GLU A 356 -13.95 12.24 -19.61
CA GLU A 356 -15.16 11.43 -19.34
C GLU A 356 -15.57 10.61 -20.59
N HIS A 357 -15.67 9.28 -20.47
CA HIS A 357 -16.75 8.48 -21.07
C HIS A 357 -16.73 7.02 -20.56
N ASP A 358 -17.94 6.48 -20.38
CA ASP A 358 -18.32 5.05 -20.32
C ASP A 358 -18.10 4.25 -19.02
N SER A 359 -19.05 4.44 -18.09
CA SER A 359 -19.34 3.53 -16.99
C SER A 359 -20.69 2.84 -17.19
N GLN A 360 -20.79 1.76 -17.98
CA GLN A 360 -21.96 0.84 -17.96
C GLN A 360 -21.69 -0.66 -18.17
N THR A 361 -20.46 -1.14 -18.38
CA THR A 361 -20.25 -2.54 -18.81
C THR A 361 -19.89 -3.55 -17.70
N HIS A 362 -19.54 -3.12 -16.48
CA HIS A 362 -18.96 -4.03 -15.48
C HIS A 362 -19.94 -4.73 -14.51
N ALA A 363 -21.24 -4.47 -14.56
CA ALA A 363 -22.18 -4.95 -13.54
C ALA A 363 -22.80 -6.35 -13.78
N ARG A 364 -22.27 -7.21 -14.67
CA ARG A 364 -22.89 -8.53 -14.99
C ARG A 364 -22.05 -9.79 -14.78
N ARG A 365 -20.82 -9.74 -14.25
CA ARG A 365 -19.93 -10.92 -14.20
C ARG A 365 -19.59 -11.48 -12.82
N ARG A 366 -20.42 -11.26 -11.79
CA ARG A 366 -20.21 -11.88 -10.46
C ARG A 366 -21.42 -12.66 -9.97
N GLN A 367 -21.78 -13.71 -10.70
CA GLN A 367 -22.56 -14.83 -10.16
C GLN A 367 -22.10 -16.11 -10.83
N HIS A 368 -21.10 -16.77 -10.25
CA HIS A 368 -20.90 -18.22 -10.19
C HIS A 368 -19.44 -18.51 -9.84
N HIS A 369 -19.17 -18.89 -8.60
CA HIS A 369 -18.55 -20.19 -8.35
C HIS A 369 -18.46 -20.49 -6.84
N THR A 370 -19.08 -21.60 -6.47
CA THR A 370 -18.81 -22.34 -5.24
C THR A 370 -18.43 -23.76 -5.62
N ALA A 371 -17.48 -24.33 -4.87
CA ALA A 371 -17.17 -25.74 -4.64
C ALA A 371 -15.95 -26.39 -5.35
N ASP A 372 -15.18 -27.07 -4.51
CA ASP A 372 -14.03 -27.98 -4.64
C ASP A 372 -13.99 -28.97 -5.83
N HIS A 373 -12.81 -29.10 -6.46
CA HIS A 373 -11.99 -30.33 -6.58
C HIS A 373 -10.77 -30.08 -7.49
N PRO A 374 -9.60 -30.72 -7.28
CA PRO A 374 -8.45 -30.61 -8.19
C PRO A 374 -8.76 -31.31 -9.51
N GLN A 375 -8.76 -30.56 -10.61
CA GLN A 375 -9.06 -31.05 -11.96
C GLN A 375 -7.78 -31.46 -12.69
N THR A 376 -7.87 -32.42 -13.59
CA THR A 376 -6.71 -32.91 -14.36
C THR A 376 -6.52 -32.09 -15.64
N HIS A 377 -5.27 -32.03 -16.12
CA HIS A 377 -4.85 -31.34 -17.36
C HIS A 377 -5.72 -31.67 -18.60
N ALA A 378 -6.28 -32.89 -18.67
CA ALA A 378 -7.15 -33.33 -19.77
C ALA A 378 -8.57 -32.74 -19.69
N ASP A 379 -9.05 -32.43 -18.49
CA ASP A 379 -10.39 -31.87 -18.25
C ASP A 379 -10.43 -30.39 -18.65
N ILE A 380 -9.34 -29.66 -18.43
CA ILE A 380 -9.18 -28.24 -18.81
C ILE A 380 -9.18 -28.10 -20.34
N GLN A 381 -8.43 -28.95 -21.06
CA GLN A 381 -8.41 -28.93 -22.54
C GLN A 381 -9.79 -29.23 -23.16
N GLN A 382 -10.56 -30.17 -22.60
CA GLN A 382 -11.90 -30.48 -23.12
C GLN A 382 -12.93 -29.37 -22.84
N ARG A 383 -12.76 -28.59 -21.77
CA ARG A 383 -13.61 -27.45 -21.44
C ARG A 383 -13.37 -26.27 -22.39
N ARG A 384 -12.10 -25.98 -22.70
CA ARG A 384 -11.70 -24.86 -23.57
C ARG A 384 -12.10 -25.03 -25.03
N LEU A 385 -12.05 -26.26 -25.54
CA LEU A 385 -12.61 -26.60 -26.86
C LEU A 385 -14.12 -26.31 -27.01
N ARG A 386 -14.83 -26.06 -25.91
CA ARG A 386 -16.28 -25.80 -25.89
C ARG A 386 -16.65 -24.34 -25.61
N ALA A 387 -15.72 -23.48 -25.20
CA ALA A 387 -16.02 -22.13 -24.70
C ALA A 387 -15.87 -21.01 -25.74
N ASP A 388 -14.83 -21.01 -26.60
CA ASP A 388 -14.50 -19.85 -27.46
C ASP A 388 -14.44 -20.18 -28.98
N GLY A 389 -15.49 -20.75 -29.55
CA GLY A 389 -15.56 -20.97 -31.00
C GLY A 389 -14.50 -21.93 -31.57
N GLY A 390 -13.68 -22.57 -30.74
CA GLY A 390 -12.77 -23.67 -31.09
C GLY A 390 -11.37 -23.28 -31.58
N GLN A 391 -10.92 -22.03 -31.39
CA GLN A 391 -9.54 -21.64 -31.75
C GLN A 391 -8.56 -21.82 -30.58
N PRO A 392 -7.33 -22.35 -30.82
CA PRO A 392 -6.33 -22.47 -29.77
C PRO A 392 -5.82 -21.09 -29.31
N PRO A 393 -5.32 -20.97 -28.07
CA PRO A 393 -4.67 -19.76 -27.58
C PRO A 393 -3.49 -19.36 -28.49
N VAL A 394 -3.06 -18.11 -28.40
CA VAL A 394 -1.86 -17.62 -29.09
C VAL A 394 -0.80 -17.29 -28.06
N VAL A 395 0.40 -17.83 -28.24
CA VAL A 395 1.60 -17.41 -27.51
C VAL A 395 2.39 -16.49 -28.43
N VAL A 396 2.52 -15.21 -28.06
CA VAL A 396 3.29 -14.23 -28.82
C VAL A 396 4.61 -13.99 -28.12
N LYS A 397 5.71 -14.31 -28.79
CA LYS A 397 7.06 -13.97 -28.32
C LYS A 397 7.48 -12.61 -28.84
N ILE A 398 7.80 -11.68 -27.94
CA ILE A 398 8.35 -10.37 -28.25
C ILE A 398 9.88 -10.40 -28.01
N GLY A 399 10.66 -10.11 -29.04
CA GLY A 399 12.12 -10.04 -28.95
C GLY A 399 12.61 -8.89 -28.06
N GLY A 400 13.76 -9.07 -27.42
CA GLY A 400 14.36 -8.09 -26.51
C GLY A 400 15.47 -7.24 -27.12
N ALA A 401 15.57 -7.20 -28.46
CA ALA A 401 16.51 -6.35 -29.18
C ALA A 401 15.86 -4.98 -29.44
N ASN A 402 16.62 -3.89 -29.39
CA ASN A 402 16.14 -2.53 -29.63
C ASN A 402 15.43 -2.32 -31.00
N ALA A 403 15.60 -3.26 -31.94
CA ALA A 403 14.96 -3.25 -33.25
C ALA A 403 13.53 -3.81 -33.25
N VAL A 404 13.10 -4.47 -32.17
CA VAL A 404 11.72 -4.96 -32.03
C VAL A 404 10.90 -3.84 -31.41
N ASP A 405 10.02 -3.22 -32.19
CA ASP A 405 9.08 -2.22 -31.73
C ASP A 405 7.91 -2.90 -30.99
N PRO A 406 7.84 -2.81 -29.65
CA PRO A 406 6.73 -3.40 -28.92
C PRO A 406 5.42 -2.66 -29.18
N GLU A 407 5.42 -1.40 -29.62
CA GLU A 407 4.18 -0.62 -29.82
C GLU A 407 3.34 -1.20 -30.97
N GLY A 408 3.97 -1.59 -32.08
CA GLY A 408 3.26 -2.24 -33.19
C GLY A 408 2.64 -3.59 -32.81
N ALA A 409 3.32 -4.37 -31.98
CA ALA A 409 2.80 -5.67 -31.51
C ALA A 409 1.66 -5.53 -30.48
N VAL A 410 1.65 -4.42 -29.72
CA VAL A 410 0.67 -4.17 -28.67
C VAL A 410 -0.73 -3.99 -29.25
N ASP A 411 -0.88 -3.21 -30.32
CA ASP A 411 -2.17 -2.99 -30.97
C ASP A 411 -2.74 -4.28 -31.59
N ASP A 412 -1.90 -5.10 -32.22
CA ASP A 412 -2.31 -6.38 -32.81
C ASP A 412 -2.75 -7.38 -31.73
N ILE A 413 -2.01 -7.46 -30.61
CA ILE A 413 -2.38 -8.30 -29.46
C ILE A 413 -3.68 -7.79 -28.82
N ALA A 414 -3.86 -6.48 -28.70
CA ALA A 414 -5.09 -5.89 -28.18
C ALA A 414 -6.30 -6.24 -29.05
N ALA A 415 -6.16 -6.18 -30.38
CA ALA A 415 -7.21 -6.59 -31.31
C ALA A 415 -7.54 -8.09 -31.19
N LEU A 416 -6.53 -8.95 -31.00
CA LEU A 416 -6.75 -10.39 -30.76
C LEU A 416 -7.55 -10.62 -29.46
N VAL A 417 -7.16 -9.96 -28.36
CA VAL A 417 -7.84 -10.08 -27.07
C VAL A 417 -9.27 -9.52 -27.15
N GLU A 418 -9.49 -8.38 -27.81
CA GLU A 418 -10.81 -7.79 -28.01
C GLU A 418 -11.73 -8.71 -28.83
N SER A 419 -11.16 -9.46 -29.78
CA SER A 419 -11.91 -10.48 -30.55
C SER A 419 -12.28 -11.72 -29.74
N GLY A 420 -11.84 -11.81 -28.48
CA GLY A 420 -12.08 -12.93 -27.57
C GLY A 420 -11.06 -14.06 -27.67
N ARG A 421 -9.89 -13.83 -28.30
CA ARG A 421 -8.84 -14.85 -28.39
C ARG A 421 -7.96 -14.83 -27.14
N GLU A 422 -7.75 -16.00 -26.52
CA GLU A 422 -6.80 -16.15 -25.43
C GLU A 422 -5.37 -15.88 -25.92
N VAL A 423 -4.65 -14.96 -25.27
CA VAL A 423 -3.26 -14.61 -25.63
C VAL A 423 -2.36 -14.72 -24.40
N VAL A 424 -1.16 -15.26 -24.60
CA VAL A 424 -0.04 -15.21 -23.65
C VAL A 424 1.13 -14.53 -24.33
N VAL A 425 1.74 -13.54 -23.68
CA VAL A 425 2.92 -12.86 -24.21
C VAL A 425 4.14 -13.39 -23.47
N VAL A 426 5.21 -13.71 -24.20
CA VAL A 426 6.52 -14.06 -23.62
C VAL A 426 7.56 -13.08 -24.15
N HIS A 427 8.35 -12.46 -23.27
CA HIS A 427 9.31 -11.46 -23.72
C HIS A 427 10.76 -11.77 -23.34
N GLY A 428 11.67 -11.38 -24.24
CA GLY A 428 13.10 -11.29 -23.98
C GLY A 428 13.49 -9.90 -23.45
N GLY A 429 14.80 -9.68 -23.28
CA GLY A 429 15.30 -8.38 -22.83
C GLY A 429 16.82 -8.26 -22.76
N SER A 430 17.54 -9.08 -23.53
CA SER A 430 19.01 -9.18 -23.43
C SER A 430 19.70 -7.84 -23.59
N THR A 431 19.23 -6.96 -24.49
CA THR A 431 19.79 -5.61 -24.68
C THR A 431 19.58 -4.72 -23.47
N ALA A 432 18.38 -4.68 -22.89
CA ALA A 432 18.14 -3.90 -21.68
C ALA A 432 18.98 -4.39 -20.49
N VAL A 433 19.29 -5.69 -20.45
CA VAL A 433 20.20 -6.24 -19.43
C VAL A 433 21.63 -5.77 -19.69
N ASP A 434 22.12 -5.79 -20.94
CA ASP A 434 23.45 -5.25 -21.28
C ASP A 434 23.55 -3.76 -20.92
N ASP A 435 22.56 -2.95 -21.29
CA ASP A 435 22.52 -1.51 -20.98
C ASP A 435 22.55 -1.25 -19.47
N THR A 436 21.92 -2.13 -18.69
CA THR A 436 21.89 -2.00 -17.22
C THR A 436 23.22 -2.45 -16.61
N LEU A 437 23.85 -3.51 -17.12
CA LEU A 437 25.20 -3.92 -16.72
C LEU A 437 26.21 -2.79 -16.97
N GLU A 438 26.16 -2.17 -18.15
CA GLU A 438 27.01 -1.02 -18.48
C GLU A 438 26.78 0.17 -17.53
N ARG A 439 25.52 0.50 -17.23
CA ARG A 439 25.18 1.57 -16.28
C ARG A 439 25.64 1.31 -14.85
N MET A 440 25.81 0.04 -14.48
CA MET A 440 26.29 -0.39 -13.16
C MET A 440 27.80 -0.59 -13.12
N ASP A 441 28.51 -0.31 -14.24
CA ASP A 441 29.95 -0.55 -14.38
C ASP A 441 30.33 -2.04 -14.17
N ILE A 442 29.43 -2.95 -14.56
CA ILE A 442 29.61 -4.41 -14.49
C ILE A 442 29.93 -4.92 -15.90
N GLU A 443 31.13 -5.48 -16.09
CA GLU A 443 31.60 -5.92 -17.39
C GLU A 443 31.00 -7.29 -17.78
N PRO A 444 30.18 -7.39 -18.85
CA PRO A 444 29.50 -8.63 -19.20
C PRO A 444 30.50 -9.67 -19.73
N THR A 445 30.44 -10.87 -19.17
CA THR A 445 31.26 -11.98 -19.66
C THR A 445 30.56 -12.71 -20.80
N TYR A 446 31.22 -12.79 -21.96
CA TYR A 446 30.75 -13.59 -23.10
C TYR A 446 31.60 -14.86 -23.27
N VAL A 447 30.94 -15.97 -23.61
CA VAL A 447 31.59 -17.26 -23.84
C VAL A 447 31.15 -17.89 -25.14
N GLU A 448 32.11 -18.41 -25.90
CA GLU A 448 31.83 -19.18 -27.11
C GLU A 448 31.65 -20.67 -26.76
N THR A 449 30.55 -21.27 -27.19
CA THR A 449 30.33 -22.71 -27.06
C THR A 449 31.09 -23.47 -28.15
N PRO A 450 31.45 -24.75 -27.96
CA PRO A 450 32.10 -25.58 -28.99
C PRO A 450 31.33 -25.71 -30.31
N GLY A 451 30.05 -25.32 -30.33
CA GLY A 451 29.23 -25.22 -31.53
C GLY A 451 29.27 -23.84 -32.20
N GLY A 452 30.27 -23.01 -31.91
CA GLY A 452 30.54 -21.73 -32.59
C GLY A 452 29.61 -20.59 -32.20
N VAL A 453 28.99 -20.63 -31.02
CA VAL A 453 28.04 -19.59 -30.59
C VAL A 453 28.49 -18.91 -29.33
N THR A 454 28.61 -17.59 -29.43
CA THR A 454 28.88 -16.68 -28.34
C THR A 454 27.58 -16.31 -27.64
N GLY A 455 27.53 -16.54 -26.33
CA GLY A 455 26.42 -16.13 -25.47
C GLY A 455 26.94 -15.53 -24.17
N ARG A 456 26.09 -14.79 -23.47
CA ARG A 456 26.45 -14.24 -22.16
C ARG A 456 26.58 -15.36 -21.14
N PHE A 457 27.71 -15.42 -20.46
CA PHE A 457 27.88 -16.22 -19.26
C PHE A 457 27.16 -15.51 -18.12
N THR A 458 26.19 -16.16 -17.50
CA THR A 458 25.38 -15.53 -16.46
C THR A 458 25.93 -15.97 -15.11
N ASP A 459 26.82 -15.19 -14.50
CA ASP A 459 27.22 -15.43 -13.11
C ASP A 459 26.17 -14.90 -12.11
N ALA A 460 26.43 -15.03 -10.81
CA ALA A 460 25.50 -14.61 -9.77
C ALA A 460 25.17 -13.11 -9.83
N GLU A 461 26.17 -12.25 -10.05
CA GLU A 461 25.98 -10.80 -10.15
C GLU A 461 25.20 -10.43 -11.43
N THR A 462 25.52 -11.06 -12.56
CA THR A 462 24.76 -10.91 -13.81
C THR A 462 23.31 -11.37 -13.63
N MET A 463 23.07 -12.43 -12.87
CA MET A 463 21.73 -12.95 -12.58
C MET A 463 20.90 -11.97 -11.74
N GLU A 464 21.50 -11.28 -10.78
CA GLU A 464 20.82 -10.22 -10.02
C GLU A 464 20.33 -9.10 -10.95
N VAL A 465 21.20 -8.62 -11.84
CA VAL A 465 20.83 -7.61 -12.84
C VAL A 465 19.75 -8.13 -13.79
N PHE A 466 19.86 -9.39 -14.21
CA PHE A 466 18.86 -10.03 -15.07
C PHE A 466 17.48 -10.06 -14.40
N ALA A 467 17.39 -10.39 -13.11
CA ALA A 467 16.13 -10.36 -12.38
C ALA A 467 15.55 -8.94 -12.26
N MET A 468 16.39 -7.93 -11.94
CA MET A 468 15.97 -6.53 -11.86
C MET A 468 15.40 -6.01 -13.19
N VAL A 469 16.03 -6.38 -14.31
CA VAL A 469 15.66 -5.87 -15.62
C VAL A 469 14.49 -6.66 -16.21
N MET A 470 14.54 -7.99 -16.21
CA MET A 470 13.54 -8.80 -16.90
C MET A 470 12.21 -8.80 -16.16
N ALA A 471 12.20 -9.28 -14.91
CA ALA A 471 10.98 -9.37 -14.10
C ALA A 471 10.58 -8.02 -13.48
N GLY A 472 11.55 -7.14 -13.22
CA GLY A 472 11.29 -5.80 -12.71
C GLY A 472 10.93 -4.82 -13.82
N LYS A 473 11.94 -4.26 -14.49
CA LYS A 473 11.75 -3.13 -15.44
C LYS A 473 10.91 -3.50 -16.66
N LEU A 474 11.36 -4.45 -17.48
CA LEU A 474 10.76 -4.76 -18.78
C LEU A 474 9.37 -5.38 -18.65
N ASN A 475 9.18 -6.32 -17.72
CA ASN A 475 7.87 -6.92 -17.50
C ASN A 475 6.85 -5.87 -17.04
N THR A 476 7.27 -4.92 -16.19
CA THR A 476 6.44 -3.78 -15.77
C THR A 476 6.11 -2.86 -16.95
N GLU A 477 7.09 -2.51 -17.77
CA GLU A 477 6.91 -1.65 -18.95
C GLU A 477 5.97 -2.27 -19.98
N LEU A 478 6.19 -3.54 -20.36
CA LEU A 478 5.33 -4.26 -21.32
C LEU A 478 3.92 -4.46 -20.79
N THR A 479 3.76 -4.86 -19.51
CA THR A 479 2.44 -4.97 -18.88
C THR A 479 1.70 -3.63 -18.92
N THR A 480 2.42 -2.52 -18.73
CA THR A 480 1.85 -1.17 -18.80
C THR A 480 1.42 -0.82 -20.22
N LEU A 481 2.22 -1.14 -21.24
CA LEU A 481 1.86 -0.91 -22.64
C LEU A 481 0.57 -1.64 -23.02
N PHE A 482 0.45 -2.93 -22.65
CA PHE A 482 -0.79 -3.69 -22.90
C PHE A 482 -2.00 -3.13 -22.15
N ARG A 483 -1.83 -2.72 -20.88
CA ARG A 483 -2.90 -2.10 -20.10
C ARG A 483 -3.40 -0.79 -20.72
N ASN A 484 -2.48 0.02 -21.26
CA ASN A 484 -2.81 1.25 -21.96
C ASN A 484 -3.59 1.00 -23.27
N ALA A 485 -3.34 -0.14 -23.93
CA ALA A 485 -4.07 -0.60 -25.10
C ALA A 485 -5.40 -1.31 -24.79
N GLY A 486 -5.85 -1.30 -23.52
CA GLY A 486 -7.13 -1.90 -23.10
C GLY A 486 -7.08 -3.41 -22.85
N VAL A 487 -5.88 -4.02 -22.83
CA VAL A 487 -5.70 -5.44 -22.50
C VAL A 487 -5.56 -5.60 -21.00
N ASP A 488 -6.30 -6.54 -20.40
CA ASP A 488 -6.17 -6.91 -18.99
C ASP A 488 -4.88 -7.71 -18.72
N ALA A 489 -3.71 -7.10 -18.93
CA ALA A 489 -2.42 -7.79 -18.84
C ALA A 489 -1.96 -8.05 -17.39
N LEU A 490 -1.41 -9.24 -17.13
CA LEU A 490 -0.82 -9.64 -15.84
C LEU A 490 0.65 -10.02 -16.04
N GLY A 491 1.56 -9.22 -15.48
CA GLY A 491 2.99 -9.51 -15.49
C GLY A 491 3.35 -10.69 -14.58
N LEU A 492 4.09 -11.67 -15.11
CA LEU A 492 4.58 -12.84 -14.41
C LEU A 492 6.06 -13.08 -14.73
N SER A 493 6.84 -13.42 -13.72
CA SER A 493 8.14 -14.06 -13.91
C SER A 493 7.98 -15.57 -13.98
N GLY A 494 8.87 -16.26 -14.69
CA GLY A 494 8.91 -17.71 -14.74
C GLY A 494 9.08 -18.37 -13.37
N VAL A 495 9.55 -17.64 -12.35
CA VAL A 495 9.62 -18.13 -10.98
C VAL A 495 8.27 -18.11 -10.24
N ASP A 496 7.33 -17.25 -10.65
CA ASP A 496 6.07 -17.04 -9.96
C ASP A 496 5.19 -18.28 -10.07
N GLY A 497 4.80 -18.87 -8.93
CA GLY A 497 4.03 -20.12 -8.88
C GLY A 497 4.73 -21.32 -9.53
N GLY A 498 6.05 -21.24 -9.76
CA GLY A 498 6.80 -22.24 -10.52
C GLY A 498 6.38 -22.31 -11.98
N LEU A 499 6.06 -21.17 -12.59
CA LEU A 499 5.57 -21.08 -13.97
C LEU A 499 6.50 -21.79 -14.98
N LEU A 500 7.81 -21.60 -14.87
CA LEU A 500 8.83 -22.24 -15.69
C LEU A 500 9.83 -22.95 -14.76
N THR A 501 10.02 -24.26 -14.93
CA THR A 501 10.92 -25.06 -14.08
C THR A 501 11.82 -26.01 -14.89
N GLY A 502 12.94 -26.41 -14.29
CA GLY A 502 13.85 -27.41 -14.85
C GLY A 502 15.29 -27.30 -14.32
N PRO A 503 16.20 -28.14 -14.80
CA PRO A 503 17.55 -28.24 -14.24
C PRO A 503 18.39 -26.99 -14.51
N ARG A 504 19.10 -26.53 -13.48
CA ARG A 504 20.18 -25.53 -13.60
C ARG A 504 21.40 -26.15 -14.31
N LYS A 505 22.06 -25.35 -15.14
CA LYS A 505 23.37 -25.64 -15.71
C LYS A 505 24.44 -24.91 -14.91
N SER A 506 24.97 -25.55 -13.88
CA SER A 506 26.03 -24.96 -13.04
C SER A 506 27.38 -24.78 -13.76
N ALA A 507 27.54 -25.38 -14.95
CA ALA A 507 28.73 -25.24 -15.78
C ALA A 507 28.43 -25.32 -17.28
N VAL A 508 29.16 -24.53 -18.06
CA VAL A 508 29.07 -24.50 -19.53
C VAL A 508 30.39 -24.93 -20.14
N ARG A 509 30.31 -25.70 -21.23
CA ARG A 509 31.47 -26.01 -22.06
C ARG A 509 31.76 -24.82 -22.95
N VAL A 510 32.96 -24.27 -22.84
CA VAL A 510 33.40 -23.08 -23.57
C VAL A 510 34.61 -23.41 -24.44
N LEU A 511 34.76 -22.67 -25.52
CA LEU A 511 35.93 -22.65 -26.38
C LEU A 511 36.77 -21.43 -25.97
N GLU A 512 37.99 -21.68 -25.50
CA GLU A 512 38.92 -20.61 -25.11
C GLU A 512 40.29 -20.96 -25.71
N ASP A 513 40.85 -20.05 -26.51
CA ASP A 513 42.08 -20.26 -27.29
C ASP A 513 42.06 -21.54 -28.16
N GLY A 514 40.90 -21.85 -28.76
CA GLY A 514 40.72 -23.07 -29.58
C GLY A 514 40.70 -24.39 -28.79
N LYS A 515 40.70 -24.34 -27.45
CA LYS A 515 40.61 -25.52 -26.57
C LYS A 515 39.26 -25.58 -25.87
N LYS A 516 38.72 -26.79 -25.73
CA LYS A 516 37.49 -27.04 -24.96
C LYS A 516 37.80 -26.98 -23.47
N LYS A 517 37.13 -26.07 -22.75
CA LYS A 517 37.20 -25.93 -21.29
C LYS A 517 35.80 -26.00 -20.67
N ILE A 518 35.74 -26.21 -19.36
CA ILE A 518 34.50 -26.15 -18.57
C ILE A 518 34.58 -24.91 -17.70
N LYS A 519 33.66 -23.97 -17.88
CA LYS A 519 33.52 -22.79 -17.03
C LYS A 519 32.37 -23.02 -16.06
N ARG A 520 32.64 -22.93 -14.76
CA ARG A 520 31.67 -23.16 -13.67
C ARG A 520 31.12 -21.83 -13.16
N GLY A 521 29.97 -21.89 -12.49
CA GLY A 521 29.32 -20.72 -11.89
C GLY A 521 28.27 -20.08 -12.80
N ASP A 522 27.77 -20.81 -13.80
CA ASP A 522 26.70 -20.32 -14.66
C ASP A 522 25.34 -20.47 -13.94
N HIS A 523 24.51 -19.45 -14.07
CA HIS A 523 23.16 -19.33 -13.54
C HIS A 523 22.16 -19.36 -14.71
N SER A 524 22.34 -20.32 -15.63
CA SER A 524 21.38 -20.59 -16.70
C SER A 524 20.68 -21.94 -16.50
N GLY A 525 19.47 -22.07 -17.03
CA GLY A 525 18.64 -23.26 -16.91
C GLY A 525 18.29 -23.91 -18.25
N LYS A 526 17.60 -25.04 -18.19
CA LYS A 526 16.82 -25.58 -19.31
C LYS A 526 15.40 -25.82 -18.82
N ILE A 527 14.44 -25.16 -19.47
CA ILE A 527 13.02 -25.40 -19.20
C ILE A 527 12.68 -26.83 -19.60
N THR A 528 12.09 -27.57 -18.66
CA THR A 528 11.60 -28.93 -18.87
C THR A 528 10.12 -29.08 -18.51
N ASP A 529 9.58 -28.14 -17.73
CA ASP A 529 8.19 -28.16 -17.30
C ASP A 529 7.62 -26.73 -17.21
N VAL A 530 6.30 -26.61 -17.43
CA VAL A 530 5.54 -25.36 -17.42
C VAL A 530 4.27 -25.58 -16.62
N ASN A 531 4.02 -24.72 -15.62
CA ASN A 531 2.78 -24.76 -14.85
C ASN A 531 1.61 -24.23 -15.70
N SER A 532 1.02 -25.11 -16.50
CA SER A 532 -0.07 -24.73 -17.39
C SER A 532 -1.39 -24.46 -16.65
N ASP A 533 -1.59 -25.06 -15.47
CA ASP A 533 -2.78 -24.84 -14.64
C ASP A 533 -2.84 -23.38 -14.14
N LEU A 534 -1.68 -22.81 -13.80
CA LEU A 534 -1.55 -21.40 -13.45
C LEU A 534 -1.92 -20.50 -14.64
N LEU A 535 -1.35 -20.76 -15.82
CA LEU A 535 -1.67 -19.99 -17.03
C LEU A 535 -3.15 -20.12 -17.41
N ALA A 536 -3.71 -21.31 -17.28
CA ALA A 536 -5.11 -21.57 -17.57
C ALA A 536 -6.02 -20.80 -16.61
N SER A 537 -5.72 -20.79 -15.32
CA SER A 537 -6.49 -20.04 -14.32
C SER A 537 -6.46 -18.53 -14.60
N VAL A 538 -5.30 -17.98 -14.95
CA VAL A 538 -5.13 -16.56 -15.27
C VAL A 538 -5.93 -16.18 -16.52
N LEU A 539 -5.88 -17.02 -17.56
CA LEU A 539 -6.64 -16.82 -18.80
C LEU A 539 -8.15 -16.95 -18.56
N ASP A 540 -8.61 -17.94 -17.79
CA ASP A 540 -10.02 -18.17 -17.45
C ASP A 540 -10.64 -16.96 -16.69
N ASP A 541 -9.83 -16.28 -15.88
CA ASP A 541 -10.21 -15.04 -15.17
C ASP A 541 -10.20 -13.80 -16.10
N GLY A 542 -9.83 -13.96 -17.36
CA GLY A 542 -9.83 -12.92 -18.40
C GLY A 542 -8.57 -12.07 -18.45
N TYR A 543 -7.48 -12.49 -17.82
CA TYR A 543 -6.20 -11.79 -17.89
C TYR A 543 -5.32 -12.33 -19.03
N THR A 544 -4.54 -11.45 -19.65
CA THR A 544 -3.49 -11.79 -20.62
C THR A 544 -2.14 -11.92 -19.89
N PRO A 545 -1.58 -13.11 -19.70
CA PRO A 545 -0.30 -13.26 -19.01
C PRO A 545 0.85 -12.67 -19.84
N VAL A 546 1.71 -11.87 -19.22
CA VAL A 546 2.94 -11.32 -19.81
C VAL A 546 4.12 -11.93 -19.06
N VAL A 547 4.69 -12.97 -19.63
CA VAL A 547 5.68 -13.85 -19.01
C VAL A 547 7.10 -13.41 -19.35
N SER A 548 7.93 -13.30 -18.32
CA SER A 548 9.37 -13.09 -18.40
C SER A 548 10.14 -14.28 -17.85
N VAL A 549 11.44 -14.35 -18.14
CA VAL A 549 12.42 -15.09 -17.34
C VAL A 549 12.95 -14.18 -16.23
N PRO A 550 13.49 -14.66 -15.09
CA PRO A 550 14.05 -16.00 -14.81
C PRO A 550 13.04 -17.14 -14.65
N MET A 551 13.55 -18.38 -14.75
CA MET A 551 12.85 -19.62 -14.39
C MET A 551 13.35 -20.16 -13.05
N LEU A 552 12.60 -21.06 -12.40
CA LEU A 552 13.10 -21.85 -11.26
C LEU A 552 14.05 -22.94 -11.76
N GLY A 553 15.34 -22.79 -11.45
CA GLY A 553 16.40 -23.75 -11.73
C GLY A 553 16.61 -24.69 -10.55
N GLU A 554 16.45 -25.98 -10.78
CA GLU A 554 16.79 -27.04 -9.81
C GLU A 554 18.32 -27.21 -9.73
N ASP A 555 18.88 -27.06 -8.53
CA ASP A 555 20.31 -27.19 -8.25
C ASP A 555 20.50 -28.05 -6.98
N ASP A 556 20.72 -29.35 -7.20
CA ASP A 556 20.77 -30.38 -6.16
C ASP A 556 19.53 -30.33 -5.23
N ASP A 557 19.68 -29.90 -3.97
CA ASP A 557 18.61 -29.84 -2.96
C ASP A 557 17.95 -28.44 -2.85
N GLU A 558 18.30 -27.51 -3.74
CA GLU A 558 17.82 -26.13 -3.73
C GLU A 558 17.21 -25.71 -5.08
N VAL A 559 16.36 -24.69 -5.05
CA VAL A 559 15.82 -24.02 -6.25
C VAL A 559 16.24 -22.56 -6.27
N LEU A 560 16.75 -22.10 -7.40
CA LEU A 560 17.29 -20.76 -7.56
C LEU A 560 16.73 -20.10 -8.83
N PRO A 561 16.58 -18.77 -8.87
CA PRO A 561 16.30 -18.08 -10.12
C PRO A 561 17.47 -18.26 -11.09
N VAL A 562 17.19 -18.74 -12.29
CA VAL A 562 18.19 -18.90 -13.35
C VAL A 562 17.70 -18.29 -14.65
N ASN A 563 18.64 -17.77 -15.44
CA ASN A 563 18.39 -17.28 -16.77
C ASN A 563 17.94 -18.42 -17.69
N ALA A 564 16.97 -18.17 -18.54
CA ALA A 564 16.54 -19.09 -19.59
C ALA A 564 16.32 -18.35 -20.90
N ASP A 565 16.37 -19.13 -21.98
CA ASP A 565 16.16 -18.61 -23.32
C ASP A 565 14.67 -18.28 -23.52
N ALA A 566 14.39 -17.04 -23.91
CA ALA A 566 13.00 -16.56 -24.07
C ALA A 566 12.28 -17.22 -25.26
N ASP A 567 12.99 -17.59 -26.33
CA ASP A 567 12.40 -18.32 -27.46
C ASP A 567 11.98 -19.73 -27.01
N ARG A 568 12.83 -20.41 -26.24
CA ARG A 568 12.49 -21.70 -25.61
C ARG A 568 11.37 -21.59 -24.59
N SER A 569 11.31 -20.48 -23.87
CA SER A 569 10.24 -20.21 -22.91
C SER A 569 8.90 -20.11 -23.64
N ALA A 570 8.85 -19.36 -24.73
CA ALA A 570 7.65 -19.23 -25.55
C ALA A 570 7.23 -20.56 -26.17
N ALA A 571 8.17 -21.33 -26.71
CA ALA A 571 7.90 -22.67 -27.25
C ALA A 571 7.38 -23.64 -26.18
N ALA A 572 7.95 -23.62 -24.97
CA ALA A 572 7.51 -24.46 -23.87
C ALA A 572 6.10 -24.09 -23.41
N VAL A 573 5.81 -22.80 -23.26
CA VAL A 573 4.48 -22.29 -22.90
C VAL A 573 3.45 -22.66 -23.98
N ALA A 574 3.79 -22.48 -25.26
CA ALA A 574 2.90 -22.84 -26.36
C ALA A 574 2.61 -24.34 -26.39
N GLY A 575 3.64 -25.17 -26.21
CA GLY A 575 3.49 -26.62 -26.13
C GLY A 575 2.62 -27.07 -24.95
N ALA A 576 2.77 -26.44 -23.79
CA ALA A 576 1.99 -26.76 -22.60
C ALA A 576 0.50 -26.40 -22.74
N LEU A 577 0.18 -25.30 -23.45
CA LEU A 577 -1.18 -24.84 -23.70
C LEU A 577 -1.82 -25.43 -24.97
N GLY A 578 -1.03 -26.08 -25.84
CA GLY A 578 -1.50 -26.45 -27.19
C GLY A 578 -1.83 -25.23 -28.05
N ALA A 579 -1.07 -24.15 -27.87
CA ALA A 579 -1.29 -22.84 -28.48
C ALA A 579 -0.59 -22.70 -29.85
N GLU A 580 -1.05 -21.73 -30.64
CA GLU A 580 -0.33 -21.21 -31.79
C GLU A 580 0.84 -20.33 -31.30
N LEU A 581 2.06 -20.57 -31.81
CA LEU A 581 3.23 -19.78 -31.44
C LEU A 581 3.55 -18.76 -32.54
N VAL A 582 3.55 -17.48 -32.18
CA VAL A 582 3.97 -16.37 -33.03
C VAL A 582 5.27 -15.80 -32.49
N VAL A 583 6.32 -15.76 -33.32
CA VAL A 583 7.65 -15.29 -32.91
C VAL A 583 7.97 -13.98 -33.61
N LEU A 584 7.93 -12.87 -32.86
CA LEU A 584 8.37 -11.57 -33.36
C LEU A 584 9.88 -11.46 -33.20
N THR A 585 10.56 -11.29 -34.32
CA THR A 585 12.02 -11.27 -34.41
C THR A 585 12.50 -10.14 -35.32
N ASP A 586 13.74 -9.72 -35.11
CA ASP A 586 14.47 -8.68 -35.83
C ASP A 586 15.17 -9.18 -37.11
N VAL A 587 14.85 -10.39 -37.56
CA VAL A 587 15.32 -10.94 -38.84
C VAL A 587 14.15 -10.93 -39.83
N GLU A 588 14.43 -10.68 -41.11
CA GLU A 588 13.39 -10.53 -42.14
C GLU A 588 12.52 -11.79 -42.33
N GLY A 589 13.03 -12.96 -41.92
CA GLY A 589 12.27 -14.22 -41.86
C GLY A 589 13.12 -15.45 -42.17
N ILE A 590 12.45 -16.58 -42.42
CA ILE A 590 13.06 -17.79 -42.98
C ILE A 590 12.59 -17.93 -44.43
N TYR A 591 13.53 -18.09 -45.35
CA TYR A 591 13.25 -18.16 -46.78
C TYR A 591 13.62 -19.54 -47.30
N ALA A 592 12.76 -20.15 -48.12
CA ALA A 592 13.08 -21.43 -48.75
C ALA A 592 14.28 -21.30 -49.72
N ASP A 593 14.46 -20.12 -50.32
CA ASP A 593 15.67 -19.70 -51.02
C ASP A 593 16.18 -18.39 -50.39
N PRO A 594 17.33 -18.39 -49.68
CA PRO A 594 17.89 -17.20 -49.04
C PRO A 594 18.11 -16.00 -49.98
N ASP A 595 18.22 -16.25 -51.29
CA ASP A 595 18.45 -15.22 -52.30
C ASP A 595 17.14 -14.69 -52.95
N ASP A 596 15.97 -15.28 -52.63
CA ASP A 596 14.67 -14.86 -53.16
C ASP A 596 13.68 -14.44 -52.05
N PRO A 597 13.42 -13.13 -51.87
CA PRO A 597 12.52 -12.63 -50.84
C PRO A 597 11.05 -13.06 -51.03
N ASN A 598 10.66 -13.58 -52.20
CA ASN A 598 9.32 -14.11 -52.42
C ASN A 598 9.13 -15.52 -51.83
N THR A 599 10.18 -16.11 -51.26
CA THR A 599 10.15 -17.46 -50.69
C THR A 599 10.03 -17.48 -49.17
N LEU A 600 9.55 -16.37 -48.58
CA LEU A 600 9.30 -16.26 -47.14
C LEU A 600 8.35 -17.38 -46.69
N ILE A 601 8.79 -18.14 -45.69
CA ILE A 601 7.98 -19.13 -44.99
C ILE A 601 7.32 -18.40 -43.81
N ASP A 602 6.05 -18.03 -43.98
CA ASP A 602 5.28 -17.24 -43.01
C ASP A 602 4.70 -18.09 -41.86
N SER A 603 4.55 -19.41 -42.07
CA SER A 603 3.89 -20.32 -41.14
C SER A 603 4.28 -21.78 -41.37
N ALA A 604 4.12 -22.60 -40.31
CA ALA A 604 4.21 -24.05 -40.38
C ALA A 604 3.16 -24.66 -39.44
N ALA A 605 2.20 -25.40 -39.99
CA ALA A 605 1.07 -25.99 -39.25
C ALA A 605 1.22 -27.52 -39.09
N THR A 606 2.09 -28.14 -39.88
CA THR A 606 2.33 -29.59 -39.87
C THR A 606 3.78 -29.95 -39.53
N PRO A 607 4.06 -31.17 -39.04
CA PRO A 607 5.43 -31.62 -38.82
C PRO A 607 6.32 -31.57 -40.07
N GLU A 608 5.76 -31.79 -41.26
CA GLU A 608 6.50 -31.75 -42.54
C GLU A 608 6.88 -30.32 -42.94
N GLU A 609 5.97 -29.36 -42.75
CA GLU A 609 6.26 -27.94 -42.94
C GLU A 609 7.30 -27.44 -41.94
N LEU A 610 7.24 -27.91 -40.68
CA LEU A 610 8.24 -27.57 -39.67
C LEU A 610 9.63 -28.12 -40.01
N GLU A 611 9.73 -29.33 -40.57
CA GLU A 611 11.02 -29.84 -41.08
C GLU A 611 11.53 -28.99 -42.26
N SER A 612 10.64 -28.52 -43.13
CA SER A 612 11.01 -27.61 -44.22
C SER A 612 11.55 -26.27 -43.71
N VAL A 613 10.97 -25.72 -42.64
CA VAL A 613 11.48 -24.53 -41.94
C VAL A 613 12.88 -24.78 -41.37
N LYS A 614 13.12 -25.95 -40.75
CA LYS A 614 14.43 -26.30 -40.17
C LYS A 614 15.51 -26.45 -41.23
N ASP A 615 15.18 -27.04 -42.38
CA ASP A 615 16.11 -27.22 -43.50
C ASP A 615 16.48 -25.86 -44.12
N ALA A 616 15.52 -24.93 -44.20
CA ALA A 616 15.70 -23.57 -44.72
C ALA A 616 16.38 -22.61 -43.72
N ALA A 617 16.39 -22.91 -42.43
CA ALA A 617 16.96 -22.03 -41.42
C ALA A 617 18.48 -21.84 -41.60
N GLU A 618 18.93 -20.59 -41.57
CA GLU A 618 20.36 -20.23 -41.62
C GLU A 618 20.79 -19.36 -40.43
N GLY A 619 22.11 -19.24 -40.21
CA GLY A 619 22.67 -18.39 -39.16
C GLY A 619 22.12 -18.69 -37.77
N PHE A 620 21.66 -17.64 -37.07
CA PHE A 620 21.10 -17.75 -35.72
C PHE A 620 19.72 -18.43 -35.70
N MET A 621 18.97 -18.39 -36.81
CA MET A 621 17.64 -19.01 -36.90
C MET A 621 17.69 -20.54 -36.84
N ARG A 622 18.85 -21.18 -37.10
CA ARG A 622 19.02 -22.63 -36.86
C ARG A 622 18.88 -23.04 -35.39
N ARG A 623 19.01 -22.10 -34.45
CA ARG A 623 18.94 -22.36 -33.01
C ARG A 623 17.61 -22.01 -32.37
N LYS A 624 16.88 -21.05 -32.94
CA LYS A 624 15.49 -20.76 -32.58
C LYS A 624 14.62 -21.90 -33.13
#